data_AF-A1JLL2-F1
#
_entry.id   AF-A1JLL2-F1
#
_cell.length_a   1.000
_cell.length_b   1.000
_cell.length_c   1.000
_cell.angle_alpha   90.00
_cell.angle_beta   90.00
_cell.angle_gamma   90.00
#
_symmetry.space_group_name_H-M   'P 1'
#
loop_
_entity.id
_entity.type
_entity.pdbx_description
1 polymer ?
#
loop_
_entity_poly.entity_id
_entity_poly.type
_entity_poly.pdbx_seq_one_letter_code
_entity_poly.pdbx_strand_id
1 'polypeptide(L)'
;MFYSVIVMADYFTLFLRIFMKLSCVSSSNNSVSSSNQKLPIKNKSPEHSAEIKLSKSKQPQQTDFNCFEENNLNNLISELNELFNYNDDNDKLFPIYMQLWNEIDKSENHRNHVLWEAQANKGKCSDALCVFLVDLSRLIVEESPLYKPEKVKDIRRTELCEEVLRKFVARGVQAEIDSIADMKINSPHWNGNEELKKQESTLSLVSYILGLTTNKKDGAKDRLGIGPIASVIGDMVNNARSFLKLRIDSHQPNIDVLHKITDSYYRCYCEKEKLPNEQLIDNVIKEVRASVSRSNSAAAKGVPSSIDPESSAYRIISKAILDPAISAICQKKVESKTRSNSYRENNGEKKKSTVEIQKEYLMIDETLDLKSSQIYKDVKNYLLSINENLTEDDITSCAKDYYEFFREKLKLNVSSLAQLEYLQLLNSNHNHNHNKNKRNGIVFDR
;
A
#
# COMPACT_ATOMS: atom_id res chain seq x y z
N MET A 1 -17.82 16.59 -29.74
CA MET A 1 -18.25 17.93 -30.22
C MET A 1 -19.04 18.58 -29.09
N PHE A 2 -18.58 19.76 -28.64
CA PHE A 2 -19.18 20.72 -27.70
C PHE A 2 -19.77 20.21 -26.37
N TYR A 3 -18.90 20.00 -25.37
CA TYR A 3 -19.29 20.03 -23.94
C TYR A 3 -18.20 20.66 -23.05
N SER A 4 -17.38 21.57 -23.58
CA SER A 4 -16.19 22.10 -22.87
C SER A 4 -16.27 23.58 -22.47
N VAL A 5 -17.44 24.23 -22.49
CA VAL A 5 -17.55 25.68 -22.22
C VAL A 5 -18.48 26.01 -21.05
N ILE A 6 -19.32 25.07 -20.60
CA ILE A 6 -20.29 25.34 -19.51
C ILE A 6 -19.73 24.97 -18.11
N VAL A 7 -18.71 24.11 -18.02
CA VAL A 7 -18.21 23.60 -16.72
C VAL A 7 -17.37 24.63 -15.93
N MET A 8 -16.88 25.70 -16.54
CA MET A 8 -16.06 26.71 -15.83
C MET A 8 -16.90 27.77 -15.07
N ALA A 9 -18.18 27.94 -15.41
CA ALA A 9 -19.04 28.93 -14.73
C ALA A 9 -19.63 28.41 -13.40
N ASP A 10 -19.67 27.09 -13.20
CA ASP A 10 -20.26 26.48 -12.00
C ASP A 10 -19.31 26.44 -10.80
N TYR A 11 -17.99 26.58 -11.01
CA TYR A 11 -17.00 26.65 -9.91
C TYR A 11 -17.15 27.92 -9.06
N PHE A 12 -17.53 29.05 -9.67
CA PHE A 12 -17.64 30.33 -8.96
C PHE A 12 -18.83 30.35 -7.97
N THR A 13 -19.91 29.67 -8.33
CA THR A 13 -21.13 29.57 -7.50
C THR A 13 -20.96 28.60 -6.34
N LEU A 14 -20.18 27.54 -6.54
CA LEU A 14 -19.79 26.60 -5.49
C LEU A 14 -18.87 27.28 -4.47
N PHE A 15 -17.89 28.04 -4.93
CA PHE A 15 -16.95 28.79 -4.10
C PHE A 15 -17.63 29.86 -3.23
N LEU A 16 -18.62 30.58 -3.78
CA LEU A 16 -19.46 31.50 -3.00
C LEU A 16 -20.27 30.78 -1.91
N ARG A 17 -20.69 29.52 -2.11
CA ARG A 17 -21.41 28.74 -1.09
C ARG A 17 -20.49 28.25 0.03
N ILE A 18 -19.25 27.86 -0.29
CA ILE A 18 -18.21 27.54 0.70
C ILE A 18 -17.94 28.78 1.56
N PHE A 19 -17.71 29.93 0.90
CA PHE A 19 -17.46 31.20 1.57
C PHE A 19 -18.67 31.66 2.41
N MET A 20 -19.90 31.53 1.90
CA MET A 20 -21.11 31.95 2.62
C MET A 20 -21.47 31.06 3.81
N LYS A 21 -21.18 29.74 3.76
CA LYS A 21 -21.35 28.86 4.93
C LYS A 21 -20.36 29.18 6.06
N LEU A 22 -19.14 29.59 5.71
CA LEU A 22 -18.08 29.94 6.67
C LEU A 22 -18.18 31.39 7.19
N SER A 23 -18.70 32.32 6.37
CA SER A 23 -18.85 33.74 6.76
C SER A 23 -20.04 34.01 7.71
N CYS A 24 -20.84 33.01 8.04
CA CYS A 24 -21.87 33.13 9.08
C CYS A 24 -21.33 33.00 10.51
N VAL A 25 -20.02 32.84 10.68
CA VAL A 25 -19.34 32.94 11.97
C VAL A 25 -18.36 34.11 11.90
N SER A 26 -18.67 35.17 12.65
CA SER A 26 -17.93 36.42 12.85
C SER A 26 -18.15 37.55 11.83
N SER A 27 -19.03 38.48 12.23
CA SER A 27 -19.10 39.86 11.76
C SER A 27 -18.08 40.72 12.52
N SER A 28 -17.37 41.61 11.83
CA SER A 28 -17.49 43.05 12.08
C SER A 28 -16.85 43.89 10.96
N ASN A 29 -17.50 45.02 10.70
CA ASN A 29 -17.23 46.03 9.68
C ASN A 29 -15.82 46.64 9.78
N ASN A 30 -15.24 47.00 8.64
CA ASN A 30 -14.88 48.40 8.36
C ASN A 30 -14.47 48.63 6.89
N SER A 31 -15.16 49.57 6.28
CA SER A 31 -14.92 50.19 4.98
C SER A 31 -13.87 51.31 5.08
N VAL A 32 -12.90 51.41 4.16
CA VAL A 32 -12.32 52.69 3.71
C VAL A 32 -11.82 52.57 2.26
N SER A 33 -12.27 53.51 1.42
CA SER A 33 -11.89 53.87 0.04
C SER A 33 -10.44 54.45 -0.05
N SER A 34 -9.70 54.57 -1.15
CA SER A 34 -10.04 55.22 -2.43
C SER A 34 -8.81 55.28 -3.38
N SER A 35 -9.07 55.16 -4.69
CA SER A 35 -8.70 56.08 -5.79
C SER A 35 -7.24 56.41 -6.18
N ASN A 36 -6.94 56.06 -7.45
CA ASN A 36 -6.29 56.84 -8.54
C ASN A 36 -4.82 57.32 -8.44
N GLN A 37 -3.99 56.96 -9.44
CA GLN A 37 -3.72 57.76 -10.66
C GLN A 37 -2.70 57.08 -11.59
N LYS A 38 -2.64 57.57 -12.82
CA LYS A 38 -2.16 56.94 -14.06
C LYS A 38 -1.12 57.86 -14.73
N LEU A 39 -0.39 57.31 -15.73
CA LEU A 39 0.26 57.96 -16.91
C LEU A 39 1.82 58.17 -16.83
N PRO A 40 2.56 58.33 -17.96
CA PRO A 40 3.10 57.24 -18.82
C PRO A 40 4.51 57.56 -19.43
N ILE A 41 4.99 56.78 -20.44
CA ILE A 41 5.59 57.24 -21.75
C ILE A 41 6.88 56.52 -22.25
N LYS A 42 6.70 55.86 -23.43
CA LYS A 42 7.49 55.71 -24.69
C LYS A 42 8.89 55.08 -24.79
N ASN A 43 8.91 53.98 -25.59
CA ASN A 43 9.60 53.71 -26.87
C ASN A 43 11.06 54.14 -27.10
N LYS A 44 11.93 53.18 -27.47
CA LYS A 44 12.41 52.93 -28.87
C LYS A 44 13.52 51.85 -28.93
N SER A 45 13.43 50.99 -29.95
CA SER A 45 14.53 50.16 -30.52
C SER A 45 15.28 50.97 -31.61
N PRO A 46 16.53 50.64 -32.00
CA PRO A 46 16.75 49.72 -33.13
C PRO A 46 18.02 48.83 -33.08
N GLU A 47 18.05 47.91 -34.05
CA GLU A 47 18.97 46.80 -34.34
C GLU A 47 20.38 47.21 -34.85
N HIS A 48 21.43 46.42 -34.57
CA HIS A 48 22.06 45.50 -35.54
C HIS A 48 23.43 44.90 -35.11
N SER A 49 23.55 43.59 -35.38
CA SER A 49 24.71 42.77 -35.83
C SER A 49 26.02 42.73 -35.03
N ALA A 50 26.33 41.55 -34.47
CA ALA A 50 27.68 40.97 -34.50
C ALA A 50 27.68 39.43 -34.35
N GLU A 51 28.34 38.79 -35.31
CA GLU A 51 29.14 37.56 -35.23
C GLU A 51 28.61 36.30 -34.49
N ILE A 52 28.36 35.27 -35.29
CA ILE A 52 28.26 33.88 -34.87
C ILE A 52 29.65 33.39 -34.44
N LYS A 53 29.86 33.21 -33.14
CA LYS A 53 30.92 32.34 -32.60
C LYS A 53 30.28 31.16 -31.86
N LEU A 54 30.66 29.96 -32.29
CA LEU A 54 30.32 28.68 -31.66
C LEU A 54 30.68 28.72 -30.17
N SER A 55 29.68 28.56 -29.30
CA SER A 55 29.88 28.29 -27.88
C SER A 55 28.90 27.22 -27.39
N LYS A 56 29.49 26.10 -26.98
CA LYS A 56 29.09 25.13 -25.94
C LYS A 56 27.60 24.80 -25.77
N SER A 57 27.31 23.50 -25.81
CA SER A 57 26.05 22.84 -25.45
C SER A 57 25.19 23.63 -24.47
N LYS A 58 24.02 24.09 -24.93
CA LYS A 58 22.99 24.68 -24.09
C LYS A 58 22.50 23.65 -23.07
N GLN A 59 22.72 23.90 -21.79
CA GLN A 59 21.77 23.52 -20.75
C GLN A 59 20.37 23.96 -21.22
N PRO A 60 19.31 23.15 -21.04
CA PRO A 60 17.97 23.59 -21.39
C PRO A 60 17.64 24.85 -20.58
N GLN A 61 17.32 25.92 -21.31
CA GLN A 61 16.93 27.21 -20.75
C GLN A 61 15.71 26.99 -19.85
N GLN A 62 15.84 27.40 -18.58
CA GLN A 62 14.70 27.78 -17.74
C GLN A 62 13.79 28.67 -18.60
N THR A 63 12.56 28.22 -18.81
CA THR A 63 11.51 29.08 -19.34
C THR A 63 11.22 30.08 -18.23
N ASP A 64 11.47 31.37 -18.48
CA ASP A 64 11.31 32.46 -17.52
C ASP A 64 9.86 32.50 -17.01
N PHE A 65 9.63 31.85 -15.86
CA PHE A 65 8.53 32.12 -14.97
C PHE A 65 8.76 33.50 -14.33
N ASN A 66 7.70 34.30 -14.15
CA ASN A 66 7.80 35.56 -13.41
C ASN A 66 8.30 35.28 -11.99
N CYS A 67 9.51 35.74 -11.64
CA CYS A 67 10.17 35.37 -10.39
C CYS A 67 9.43 35.78 -9.10
N PHE A 68 8.46 36.71 -9.19
CA PHE A 68 7.64 37.14 -8.05
C PHE A 68 6.48 36.19 -7.75
N GLU A 69 5.87 35.57 -8.76
CA GLU A 69 4.73 34.66 -8.60
C GLU A 69 5.22 33.28 -8.09
N GLU A 70 6.41 32.87 -8.53
CA GLU A 70 7.09 31.66 -8.06
C GLU A 70 7.48 31.76 -6.56
N ASN A 71 7.86 32.96 -6.10
CA ASN A 71 8.21 33.18 -4.68
C ASN A 71 7.02 32.98 -3.74
N ASN A 72 5.81 33.42 -4.10
CA ASN A 72 4.64 33.25 -3.24
C ASN A 72 4.21 31.77 -3.14
N LEU A 73 4.18 31.08 -4.28
CA LEU A 73 3.85 29.65 -4.31
C LEU A 73 4.87 28.82 -3.51
N ASN A 74 6.17 29.09 -3.68
CA ASN A 74 7.22 28.40 -2.92
C ASN A 74 7.17 28.71 -1.41
N ASN A 75 6.75 29.92 -1.02
CA ASN A 75 6.53 30.26 0.39
C ASN A 75 5.38 29.43 0.99
N LEU A 76 4.24 29.33 0.28
CA LEU A 76 3.11 28.51 0.73
C LEU A 76 3.47 27.03 0.80
N ILE A 77 4.25 26.50 -0.14
CA ILE A 77 4.75 25.13 -0.08
C ILE A 77 5.65 24.93 1.14
N SER A 78 6.51 25.90 1.45
CA SER A 78 7.39 25.84 2.62
C SER A 78 6.61 25.87 3.93
N GLU A 79 5.65 26.79 4.05
CA GLU A 79 4.77 26.88 5.22
C GLU A 79 3.94 25.59 5.40
N LEU A 80 3.44 25.02 4.30
CA LEU A 80 2.73 23.73 4.33
C LEU A 80 3.64 22.62 4.86
N ASN A 81 4.88 22.54 4.38
CA ASN A 81 5.85 21.57 4.85
C ASN A 81 6.17 21.75 6.36
N GLU A 82 6.21 22.97 6.87
CA GLU A 82 6.41 23.24 8.30
C GLU A 82 5.22 22.77 9.13
N LEU A 83 3.99 23.13 8.72
CA LEU A 83 2.76 22.81 9.45
C LEU A 83 2.35 21.34 9.38
N PHE A 84 2.70 20.63 8.29
CA PHE A 84 2.26 19.27 8.07
C PHE A 84 2.72 18.33 9.19
N ASN A 85 1.82 17.52 9.73
CA ASN A 85 2.14 16.49 10.71
C ASN A 85 1.31 15.25 10.40
N TYR A 86 1.96 14.10 10.28
CA TYR A 86 1.33 12.81 10.02
C TYR A 86 0.30 12.41 11.11
N ASN A 87 0.41 12.99 12.31
CA ASN A 87 -0.43 12.68 13.45
C ASN A 87 -1.54 13.70 13.76
N ASP A 88 -1.58 14.86 13.10
CA ASP A 88 -2.58 15.90 13.40
C ASP A 88 -3.87 15.70 12.56
N ASP A 89 -4.98 16.27 13.04
CA ASP A 89 -6.20 16.41 12.23
C ASP A 89 -6.08 17.62 11.30
N ASN A 90 -6.61 17.46 10.08
CA ASN A 90 -6.46 18.39 8.94
C ASN A 90 -6.97 19.82 9.18
N ASP A 91 -7.69 20.07 10.27
CA ASP A 91 -8.33 21.37 10.56
C ASP A 91 -7.31 22.52 10.60
N LYS A 92 -6.07 22.26 11.03
CA LYS A 92 -4.99 23.26 11.05
C LYS A 92 -4.42 23.58 9.67
N LEU A 93 -4.56 22.66 8.71
CA LEU A 93 -4.02 22.77 7.36
C LEU A 93 -5.01 23.45 6.39
N PHE A 94 -6.29 23.53 6.76
CA PHE A 94 -7.32 24.09 5.89
C PHE A 94 -7.02 25.53 5.40
N PRO A 95 -6.55 26.47 6.24
CA PRO A 95 -6.23 27.83 5.80
C PRO A 95 -5.13 27.86 4.72
N ILE A 96 -4.09 27.03 4.87
CA ILE A 96 -3.00 26.97 3.91
C ILE A 96 -3.39 26.22 2.64
N TYR A 97 -4.24 25.19 2.73
CA TYR A 97 -4.80 24.50 1.56
C TYR A 97 -5.58 25.47 0.67
N MET A 98 -6.42 26.32 1.26
CA MET A 98 -7.18 27.31 0.48
C MET A 98 -6.29 28.34 -0.21
N GLN A 99 -5.23 28.82 0.47
CA GLN A 99 -4.26 29.73 -0.14
C GLN A 99 -3.51 29.07 -1.30
N LEU A 100 -3.02 27.85 -1.09
CA LEU A 100 -2.30 27.08 -2.10
C LEU A 100 -3.20 26.79 -3.31
N TRP A 101 -4.48 26.47 -3.08
CA TRP A 101 -5.46 26.28 -4.14
C TRP A 101 -5.65 27.53 -5.01
N ASN A 102 -5.85 28.67 -4.36
CA ASN A 102 -6.02 29.94 -5.06
C ASN A 102 -4.78 30.29 -5.90
N GLU A 103 -3.58 29.94 -5.43
CA GLU A 103 -2.36 30.14 -6.21
C GLU A 103 -2.25 29.19 -7.40
N ILE A 104 -2.57 27.89 -7.22
CA ILE A 104 -2.49 26.95 -8.34
C ILE A 104 -3.55 27.22 -9.40
N ASP A 105 -4.74 27.71 -9.04
CA ASP A 105 -5.80 27.96 -10.01
C ASP A 105 -5.49 29.12 -10.98
N LYS A 106 -4.60 30.05 -10.58
CA LYS A 106 -4.17 31.19 -11.40
C LYS A 106 -3.58 30.79 -12.75
N SER A 107 -2.88 29.66 -12.83
CA SER A 107 -2.25 29.25 -14.09
C SER A 107 -1.97 27.74 -14.17
N GLU A 108 -1.96 27.21 -15.40
CA GLU A 108 -1.53 25.83 -15.65
C GLU A 108 -0.10 25.58 -15.18
N ASN A 109 0.74 26.59 -15.32
CA ASN A 109 2.12 26.62 -14.89
C ASN A 109 2.28 26.39 -13.38
N HIS A 110 1.47 27.03 -12.53
CA HIS A 110 1.47 26.79 -11.09
C HIS A 110 0.96 25.39 -10.73
N ARG A 111 -0.12 24.91 -11.38
CA ARG A 111 -0.60 23.53 -11.19
C ARG A 111 0.47 22.51 -11.53
N ASN A 112 1.13 22.68 -12.67
CA ASN A 112 2.19 21.80 -13.13
C ASN A 112 3.39 21.81 -12.18
N HIS A 113 3.75 22.97 -11.60
CA HIS A 113 4.80 23.08 -10.58
C HIS A 113 4.45 22.30 -9.32
N VAL A 114 3.25 22.47 -8.77
CA VAL A 114 2.82 21.74 -7.56
C VAL A 114 2.75 20.24 -7.80
N LEU A 115 2.20 19.80 -8.94
CA LEU A 115 2.22 18.39 -9.33
C LEU A 115 3.65 17.84 -9.45
N TRP A 116 4.56 18.62 -10.01
CA TRP A 116 5.95 18.25 -10.18
C TRP A 116 6.66 18.06 -8.83
N GLU A 117 6.43 18.98 -7.88
CA GLU A 117 6.97 18.92 -6.52
C GLU A 117 6.34 17.80 -5.68
N ALA A 118 5.04 17.54 -5.84
CA ALA A 118 4.35 16.43 -5.17
C ALA A 118 4.93 15.07 -5.58
N GLN A 119 5.15 14.84 -6.89
CA GLN A 119 5.70 13.56 -7.38
C GLN A 119 7.22 13.43 -7.24
N ALA A 120 7.92 14.47 -6.78
CA ALA A 120 9.38 14.51 -6.69
C ALA A 120 9.98 13.63 -5.59
N ASN A 121 9.15 13.09 -4.68
CA ASN A 121 9.55 12.22 -3.57
C ASN A 121 10.60 12.86 -2.63
N LYS A 122 10.43 14.16 -2.31
CA LYS A 122 11.29 14.96 -1.43
C LYS A 122 10.91 14.81 0.05
N GLY A 123 10.48 13.61 0.46
CA GLY A 123 10.04 13.32 1.83
C GLY A 123 8.79 14.11 2.23
N LYS A 124 8.82 14.69 3.43
CA LYS A 124 7.67 15.35 4.09
C LYS A 124 6.97 16.39 3.20
N CYS A 125 7.72 17.18 2.44
CA CYS A 125 7.16 18.22 1.59
C CYS A 125 6.31 17.62 0.46
N SER A 126 6.83 16.61 -0.25
CA SER A 126 6.07 15.90 -1.28
C SER A 126 4.84 15.21 -0.70
N ASP A 127 4.95 14.60 0.48
CA ASP A 127 3.83 13.98 1.19
C ASP A 127 2.73 15.00 1.52
N ALA A 128 3.10 16.15 2.06
CA ALA A 128 2.16 17.21 2.38
C ALA A 128 1.42 17.72 1.15
N LEU A 129 2.11 17.85 0.02
CA LEU A 129 1.51 18.23 -1.26
C LEU A 129 0.58 17.14 -1.82
N CYS A 130 0.97 15.87 -1.74
CA CYS A 130 0.10 14.76 -2.13
C CYS A 130 -1.19 14.72 -1.30
N VAL A 131 -1.10 14.92 0.02
CA VAL A 131 -2.26 15.02 0.91
C VAL A 131 -3.14 16.21 0.54
N PHE A 132 -2.53 17.39 0.37
CA PHE A 132 -3.23 18.59 -0.10
C PHE A 132 -4.02 18.33 -1.39
N LEU A 133 -3.37 17.74 -2.41
CA LEU A 133 -3.97 17.50 -3.72
C LEU A 133 -5.19 16.59 -3.62
N VAL A 134 -5.10 15.51 -2.85
CA VAL A 134 -6.19 14.55 -2.67
C VAL A 134 -7.32 15.13 -1.82
N ASP A 135 -7.02 15.62 -0.62
CA ASP A 135 -8.05 16.07 0.34
C ASP A 135 -8.83 17.27 -0.20
N LEU A 136 -8.18 18.20 -0.88
CA LEU A 136 -8.88 19.34 -1.45
C LEU A 136 -9.67 18.99 -2.71
N SER A 137 -9.11 18.15 -3.60
CA SER A 137 -9.84 17.69 -4.78
C SER A 137 -11.09 16.91 -4.35
N ARG A 138 -11.03 16.19 -3.22
CA ARG A 138 -12.17 15.50 -2.62
C ARG A 138 -13.25 16.46 -2.15
N LEU A 139 -12.89 17.50 -1.39
CA LEU A 139 -13.83 18.52 -0.94
C LEU A 139 -14.61 19.13 -2.12
N ILE A 140 -13.92 19.43 -3.22
CA ILE A 140 -14.54 19.99 -4.43
C ILE A 140 -15.55 19.00 -5.05
N VAL A 141 -15.20 17.71 -5.12
CA VAL A 141 -16.09 16.67 -5.65
C VAL A 141 -17.31 16.46 -4.74
N GLU A 142 -17.12 16.43 -3.43
CA GLU A 142 -18.18 16.18 -2.43
C GLU A 142 -19.19 17.32 -2.33
N GLU A 143 -18.77 18.57 -2.55
CA GLU A 143 -19.66 19.73 -2.52
C GLU A 143 -20.38 19.99 -3.86
N SER A 144 -20.00 19.28 -4.92
CA SER A 144 -20.67 19.35 -6.21
C SER A 144 -22.17 19.01 -6.07
N PRO A 145 -23.10 19.80 -6.66
CA PRO A 145 -24.54 19.55 -6.57
C PRO A 145 -25.01 18.23 -7.18
N LEU A 146 -24.12 17.53 -7.90
CA LEU A 146 -24.32 16.18 -8.44
C LEU A 146 -24.08 15.07 -7.40
N TYR A 147 -23.46 15.40 -6.25
CA TYR A 147 -23.13 14.46 -5.19
C TYR A 147 -24.10 14.63 -4.01
N LYS A 148 -24.83 13.56 -3.66
CA LYS A 148 -25.64 13.50 -2.42
C LYS A 148 -24.88 12.66 -1.40
N PRO A 149 -24.46 13.22 -0.25
CA PRO A 149 -23.75 12.44 0.75
C PRO A 149 -24.77 11.58 1.50
N GLU A 150 -24.86 10.30 1.16
CA GLU A 150 -25.39 9.31 2.10
C GLU A 150 -24.39 9.18 3.25
N LYS A 151 -24.71 9.80 4.39
CA LYS A 151 -24.07 9.64 5.72
C LYS A 151 -22.64 9.07 5.69
N VAL A 152 -21.67 9.97 5.48
CA VAL A 152 -20.23 9.66 5.43
C VAL A 152 -19.74 9.21 6.81
N LYS A 153 -19.81 7.90 7.08
CA LYS A 153 -18.86 7.23 7.98
C LYS A 153 -17.52 7.23 7.28
N ASP A 154 -16.49 7.73 7.96
CA ASP A 154 -15.06 7.56 7.70
C ASP A 154 -14.69 6.78 6.41
N ILE A 155 -14.86 7.42 5.24
CA ILE A 155 -14.64 6.80 3.92
C ILE A 155 -13.16 6.59 3.65
N ARG A 156 -12.28 7.34 4.32
CA ARG A 156 -10.83 7.32 4.08
C ARG A 156 -10.27 5.92 4.22
N ARG A 157 -10.55 5.21 5.32
CA ARG A 157 -10.10 3.83 5.52
C ARG A 157 -10.58 2.94 4.37
N THR A 158 -11.84 3.08 3.96
CA THR A 158 -12.42 2.27 2.88
C THR A 158 -11.67 2.50 1.57
N GLU A 159 -11.45 3.76 1.19
CA GLU A 159 -10.74 4.10 -0.05
C GLU A 159 -9.26 3.69 -0.03
N LEU A 160 -8.59 3.83 1.11
CA LEU A 160 -7.23 3.35 1.29
C LEU A 160 -7.15 1.82 1.14
N CYS A 161 -8.10 1.08 1.72
CA CYS A 161 -8.22 -0.35 1.50
C CYS A 161 -8.42 -0.69 0.02
N GLU A 162 -9.32 0.03 -0.67
CA GLU A 162 -9.54 -0.16 -2.10
C GLU A 162 -8.29 0.13 -2.93
N GLU A 163 -7.53 1.17 -2.59
CA GLU A 163 -6.29 1.51 -3.30
C GLU A 163 -5.27 0.37 -3.18
N VAL A 164 -5.10 -0.23 -2.00
CA VAL A 164 -4.20 -1.38 -1.81
C VAL A 164 -4.68 -2.61 -2.58
N LEU A 165 -5.98 -2.93 -2.54
CA LEU A 165 -6.57 -4.03 -3.30
C LEU A 165 -6.31 -3.88 -4.80
N ARG A 166 -6.49 -2.66 -5.33
CA ARG A 166 -6.18 -2.34 -6.73
C ARG A 166 -4.69 -2.44 -7.00
N LYS A 167 -3.83 -1.98 -6.09
CA LYS A 167 -2.37 -2.11 -6.21
C LYS A 167 -1.95 -3.59 -6.32
N PHE A 168 -2.54 -4.48 -5.52
CA PHE A 168 -2.28 -5.92 -5.62
C PHE A 168 -2.66 -6.49 -7.00
N VAL A 169 -3.85 -6.17 -7.52
CA VAL A 169 -4.31 -6.72 -8.80
C VAL A 169 -3.58 -6.06 -9.98
N ALA A 170 -3.57 -4.73 -10.07
CA ALA A 170 -2.99 -4.01 -11.19
C ALA A 170 -1.45 -4.12 -11.24
N ARG A 171 -0.77 -3.89 -10.10
CA ARG A 171 0.70 -3.89 -10.08
C ARG A 171 1.29 -5.26 -9.75
N GLY A 172 0.58 -6.11 -9.01
CA GLY A 172 1.04 -7.45 -8.66
C GLY A 172 0.73 -8.51 -9.71
N VAL A 173 -0.46 -8.45 -10.33
CA VAL A 173 -0.92 -9.49 -11.27
C VAL A 173 -0.87 -8.99 -12.71
N GLN A 174 -1.63 -7.95 -13.04
CA GLN A 174 -1.79 -7.50 -14.43
C GLN A 174 -0.46 -7.04 -15.05
N ALA A 175 0.33 -6.23 -14.33
CA ALA A 175 1.63 -5.79 -14.81
C ALA A 175 2.60 -6.96 -15.10
N GLU A 176 2.52 -8.06 -14.35
CA GLU A 176 3.35 -9.24 -14.59
C GLU A 176 2.83 -10.05 -15.78
N ILE A 177 1.51 -10.18 -15.92
CA ILE A 177 0.87 -10.80 -17.10
C ILE A 177 1.27 -10.05 -18.37
N ASP A 178 1.19 -8.72 -18.35
CA ASP A 178 1.55 -7.85 -19.48
C ASP A 178 3.05 -8.00 -19.79
N SER A 179 3.91 -7.99 -18.77
CA SER A 179 5.35 -8.22 -18.95
C SER A 179 5.67 -9.58 -19.58
N ILE A 180 4.98 -10.64 -19.18
CA ILE A 180 5.13 -11.99 -19.75
C ILE A 180 4.69 -12.01 -21.23
N ALA A 181 3.60 -11.32 -21.54
CA ALA A 181 3.08 -11.20 -22.91
C ALA A 181 4.05 -10.41 -23.80
N ASP A 182 4.55 -9.27 -23.32
CA ASP A 182 5.47 -8.40 -24.05
C ASP A 182 6.81 -9.09 -24.35
N MET A 183 7.33 -9.86 -23.39
CA MET A 183 8.56 -10.65 -23.58
C MET A 183 8.36 -11.87 -24.50
N LYS A 184 7.11 -12.18 -24.89
CA LYS A 184 6.76 -13.38 -25.68
C LYS A 184 7.27 -14.69 -25.04
N ILE A 185 7.30 -14.73 -23.70
CA ILE A 185 7.74 -15.89 -22.90
C ILE A 185 6.55 -16.70 -22.36
N ASN A 186 5.35 -16.42 -22.86
CA ASN A 186 4.14 -17.11 -22.43
C ASN A 186 4.12 -18.56 -22.93
N SER A 187 3.75 -19.49 -22.04
CA SER A 187 3.47 -20.87 -22.43
C SER A 187 2.22 -20.90 -23.35
N PRO A 188 2.20 -21.74 -24.40
CA PRO A 188 1.01 -21.92 -25.24
C PRO A 188 -0.19 -22.50 -24.48
N HIS A 189 0.05 -23.06 -23.30
CA HIS A 189 -0.99 -23.59 -22.41
C HIS A 189 -1.34 -22.66 -21.25
N TRP A 190 -0.77 -21.45 -21.23
CA TRP A 190 -1.02 -20.47 -20.18
C TRP A 190 -1.95 -19.36 -20.68
N ASN A 191 -2.98 -19.06 -19.89
CA ASN A 191 -3.98 -18.05 -20.21
C ASN A 191 -3.96 -16.96 -19.12
N GLY A 192 -3.57 -15.75 -19.51
CA GLY A 192 -3.48 -14.60 -18.60
C GLY A 192 -4.81 -14.25 -17.92
N ASN A 193 -5.94 -14.40 -18.60
CA ASN A 193 -7.25 -14.12 -18.01
C ASN A 193 -7.66 -15.16 -16.96
N GLU A 194 -7.29 -16.43 -17.16
CA GLU A 194 -7.50 -17.47 -16.16
C GLU A 194 -6.55 -17.29 -14.96
N GLU A 195 -5.30 -16.91 -15.23
CA GLU A 195 -4.34 -16.58 -14.19
C GLU A 195 -4.81 -15.38 -13.36
N LEU A 196 -5.35 -14.33 -13.99
CA LEU A 196 -5.91 -13.18 -13.29
C LEU A 196 -6.99 -13.61 -12.30
N LYS A 197 -7.99 -14.38 -12.75
CA LYS A 197 -9.09 -14.87 -11.89
C LYS A 197 -8.59 -15.75 -10.73
N LYS A 198 -7.58 -16.59 -11.01
CA LYS A 198 -6.92 -17.41 -9.99
C LYS A 198 -6.26 -16.52 -8.93
N GLN A 199 -5.47 -15.53 -9.36
CA GLN A 199 -4.77 -14.63 -8.46
C GLN A 199 -5.71 -13.70 -7.70
N GLU A 200 -6.83 -13.25 -8.28
CA GLU A 200 -7.87 -12.52 -7.55
C GLU A 200 -8.46 -13.34 -6.40
N SER A 201 -8.65 -14.66 -6.61
CA SER A 201 -9.12 -15.57 -5.55
C SER A 201 -8.08 -15.71 -4.43
N THR A 202 -6.80 -15.88 -4.80
CA THR A 202 -5.66 -15.90 -3.87
C THR A 202 -5.55 -14.61 -3.07
N LEU A 203 -5.59 -13.47 -3.77
CA LEU A 203 -5.50 -12.13 -3.19
C LEU A 203 -6.69 -11.78 -2.32
N SER A 204 -7.89 -12.32 -2.58
CA SER A 204 -9.05 -12.12 -1.72
C SER A 204 -8.80 -12.66 -0.32
N LEU A 205 -8.18 -13.84 -0.21
CA LEU A 205 -7.80 -14.39 1.10
C LEU A 205 -6.67 -13.60 1.74
N VAL A 206 -5.60 -13.27 0.99
CA VAL A 206 -4.48 -12.47 1.52
C VAL A 206 -4.97 -11.12 2.05
N SER A 207 -5.85 -10.46 1.30
CA SER A 207 -6.41 -9.15 1.66
C SER A 207 -7.35 -9.21 2.85
N TYR A 208 -8.10 -10.31 2.99
CA TYR A 208 -8.89 -10.59 4.18
C TYR A 208 -8.00 -10.77 5.42
N ILE A 209 -6.90 -11.53 5.30
CA ILE A 209 -5.92 -11.68 6.38
C ILE A 209 -5.30 -10.33 6.78
N LEU A 210 -5.06 -9.46 5.81
CA LEU A 210 -4.53 -8.11 6.02
C LEU A 210 -5.57 -7.08 6.52
N GLY A 211 -6.83 -7.46 6.70
CA GLY A 211 -7.88 -6.56 7.16
C GLY A 211 -8.28 -5.47 6.15
N LEU A 212 -7.93 -5.66 4.87
CA LEU A 212 -8.28 -4.75 3.76
C LEU A 212 -9.70 -4.99 3.23
N THR A 213 -10.29 -6.14 3.54
CA THR A 213 -11.64 -6.51 3.13
C THR A 213 -12.25 -7.48 4.14
N THR A 214 -13.57 -7.44 4.29
CA THR A 214 -14.32 -8.45 5.04
C THR A 214 -14.75 -9.64 4.16
N ASN A 215 -14.64 -9.50 2.84
CA ASN A 215 -15.02 -10.56 1.89
C ASN A 215 -13.82 -11.47 1.56
N LYS A 216 -13.77 -12.63 2.22
CA LYS A 216 -12.73 -13.65 2.07
C LYS A 216 -12.61 -14.26 0.65
N LYS A 217 -13.69 -14.25 -0.14
CA LYS A 217 -13.75 -14.96 -1.43
C LYS A 217 -13.60 -14.04 -2.64
N ASP A 218 -14.22 -12.88 -2.58
CA ASP A 218 -14.35 -11.97 -3.72
C ASP A 218 -13.79 -10.58 -3.45
N GLY A 219 -13.10 -10.37 -2.31
CA GLY A 219 -12.63 -9.05 -1.91
C GLY A 219 -11.70 -8.36 -2.91
N ALA A 220 -10.92 -9.14 -3.67
CA ALA A 220 -10.00 -8.66 -4.69
C ALA A 220 -10.51 -8.85 -6.14
N LYS A 221 -11.75 -9.30 -6.35
CA LYS A 221 -12.31 -9.46 -7.71
C LYS A 221 -12.61 -8.12 -8.36
N ASP A 222 -12.43 -8.07 -9.68
CA ASP A 222 -12.81 -6.95 -10.55
C ASP A 222 -12.23 -5.60 -10.08
N ARG A 223 -11.01 -5.64 -9.52
CA ARG A 223 -10.30 -4.46 -9.00
C ARG A 223 -9.42 -3.75 -10.03
N LEU A 224 -9.49 -4.12 -11.31
CA LEU A 224 -8.83 -3.35 -12.37
C LEU A 224 -9.51 -1.97 -12.55
N GLY A 225 -8.74 -0.98 -13.02
CA GLY A 225 -9.20 0.39 -13.25
C GLY A 225 -8.81 1.39 -12.14
N ILE A 226 -9.34 2.60 -12.27
CA ILE A 226 -8.99 3.75 -11.43
C ILE A 226 -9.64 3.62 -10.04
N GLY A 227 -8.84 3.78 -8.98
CA GLY A 227 -9.28 3.77 -7.59
C GLY A 227 -10.00 5.06 -7.15
N PRO A 228 -10.67 5.05 -5.99
CA PRO A 228 -11.42 6.22 -5.50
C PRO A 228 -10.52 7.42 -5.17
N ILE A 229 -9.28 7.18 -4.71
CA ILE A 229 -8.32 8.27 -4.47
C ILE A 229 -7.82 8.82 -5.81
N ALA A 230 -7.44 7.90 -6.71
CA ALA A 230 -6.95 8.23 -8.03
C ALA A 230 -8.00 8.95 -8.91
N SER A 231 -9.29 8.64 -8.75
CA SER A 231 -10.37 9.26 -9.53
C SER A 231 -10.54 10.74 -9.19
N VAL A 232 -10.36 11.10 -7.92
CA VAL A 232 -10.51 12.47 -7.43
C VAL A 232 -9.40 13.40 -7.95
N ILE A 233 -8.17 12.91 -8.10
CA ILE A 233 -7.04 13.69 -8.62
C ILE A 233 -6.79 13.47 -10.12
N GLY A 234 -7.51 12.54 -10.74
CA GLY A 234 -7.26 12.07 -12.10
C GLY A 234 -7.33 13.17 -13.15
N ASP A 235 -8.31 14.06 -13.04
CA ASP A 235 -8.48 15.18 -13.98
C ASP A 235 -7.30 16.17 -13.90
N MET A 236 -6.81 16.45 -12.70
CA MET A 236 -5.66 17.33 -12.51
C MET A 236 -4.41 16.76 -13.17
N VAL A 237 -4.13 15.46 -12.96
CA VAL A 237 -2.99 14.76 -13.57
C VAL A 237 -3.15 14.66 -15.09
N ASN A 238 -4.37 14.40 -15.59
CA ASN A 238 -4.64 14.29 -17.02
C ASN A 238 -4.52 15.63 -17.75
N ASN A 239 -4.90 16.73 -17.11
CA ASN A 239 -4.70 18.07 -17.66
C ASN A 239 -3.20 18.42 -17.80
N ALA A 240 -2.35 17.90 -16.91
CA ALA A 240 -0.89 18.06 -16.98
C ALA A 240 -0.19 17.11 -17.98
N ARG A 241 -0.92 16.33 -18.78
CA ARG A 241 -0.36 15.25 -19.63
C ARG A 241 0.78 15.70 -20.53
N SER A 242 0.63 16.83 -21.21
CA SER A 242 1.64 17.35 -22.14
C SER A 242 2.92 17.73 -21.41
N PHE A 243 2.79 18.34 -20.23
CA PHE A 243 3.91 18.67 -19.36
C PHE A 243 4.63 17.43 -18.84
N LEU A 244 3.88 16.43 -18.35
CA LEU A 244 4.44 15.20 -17.78
C LEU A 244 5.19 14.37 -18.82
N LYS A 245 4.68 14.25 -20.05
CA LYS A 245 5.35 13.56 -21.16
C LYS A 245 6.73 14.13 -21.51
N LEU A 246 6.95 15.42 -21.27
CA LEU A 246 8.24 16.06 -21.58
C LEU A 246 9.28 15.85 -20.47
N ARG A 247 8.86 15.45 -19.26
CA ARG A 247 9.73 15.44 -18.07
C ARG A 247 9.89 14.08 -17.41
N ILE A 248 9.01 13.12 -17.71
CA ILE A 248 9.05 11.78 -17.13
C ILE A 248 9.32 10.79 -18.26
N ASP A 249 10.44 10.09 -18.16
CA ASP A 249 10.79 9.00 -19.06
C ASP A 249 10.01 7.74 -18.69
N SER A 250 8.78 7.65 -19.20
CA SER A 250 7.87 6.53 -18.99
C SER A 250 6.93 6.38 -20.18
N HIS A 251 6.50 5.15 -20.44
CA HIS A 251 5.46 4.88 -21.42
C HIS A 251 4.10 5.44 -21.00
N GLN A 252 3.86 5.59 -19.69
CA GLN A 252 2.60 6.05 -19.10
C GLN A 252 2.84 7.06 -17.96
N PRO A 253 3.40 8.26 -18.25
CA PRO A 253 3.86 9.19 -17.22
C PRO A 253 2.74 9.70 -16.31
N ASN A 254 1.51 9.84 -16.83
CA ASN A 254 0.35 10.22 -16.02
C ASN A 254 0.01 9.15 -14.96
N ILE A 255 0.06 7.87 -15.34
CA ILE A 255 -0.26 6.76 -14.45
C ILE A 255 0.79 6.65 -13.36
N ASP A 256 2.07 6.86 -13.70
CA ASP A 256 3.15 6.87 -12.72
C ASP A 256 3.01 8.01 -11.70
N VAL A 257 2.66 9.21 -12.15
CA VAL A 257 2.39 10.34 -11.25
C VAL A 257 1.19 10.07 -10.36
N LEU A 258 0.11 9.53 -10.94
CA LEU A 258 -1.09 9.17 -10.19
C LEU A 258 -0.75 8.17 -9.08
N HIS A 259 -0.03 7.11 -9.42
CA HIS A 259 0.44 6.11 -8.48
C HIS A 259 1.34 6.69 -7.38
N LYS A 260 2.28 7.58 -7.72
CA LYS A 260 3.13 8.24 -6.72
C LYS A 260 2.33 9.07 -5.72
N ILE A 261 1.33 9.81 -6.21
CA ILE A 261 0.47 10.62 -5.34
C ILE A 261 -0.40 9.71 -4.46
N THR A 262 -1.02 8.66 -5.01
CA THR A 262 -1.86 7.76 -4.21
C THR A 262 -1.04 6.92 -3.22
N ASP A 263 0.16 6.47 -3.58
CA ASP A 263 1.08 5.79 -2.66
C ASP A 263 1.53 6.72 -1.52
N SER A 264 1.84 7.99 -1.83
CA SER A 264 2.22 8.98 -0.80
C SER A 264 1.05 9.28 0.13
N TYR A 265 -0.16 9.45 -0.41
CA TYR A 265 -1.37 9.61 0.39
C TYR A 265 -1.61 8.40 1.30
N TYR A 266 -1.45 7.19 0.77
CA TYR A 266 -1.55 5.96 1.54
C TYR A 266 -0.55 5.93 2.71
N ARG A 267 0.73 6.22 2.43
CA ARG A 267 1.78 6.28 3.44
C ARG A 267 1.47 7.28 4.55
N CYS A 268 0.84 8.41 4.23
CA CYS A 268 0.50 9.42 5.23
C CYS A 268 -0.58 8.97 6.22
N TYR A 269 -1.49 8.08 5.80
CA TYR A 269 -2.67 7.72 6.60
C TYR A 269 -2.72 6.26 7.05
N CYS A 270 -1.86 5.38 6.54
CA CYS A 270 -1.95 3.95 6.83
C CYS A 270 -1.80 3.62 8.33
N GLU A 271 -0.89 4.29 9.05
CA GLU A 271 -0.72 4.08 10.49
C GLU A 271 -1.92 4.57 11.30
N LYS A 272 -2.40 5.79 11.00
CA LYS A 272 -3.59 6.39 11.65
C LYS A 272 -4.81 5.49 11.49
N GLU A 273 -4.97 4.94 10.29
CA GLU A 273 -6.09 4.08 9.97
C GLU A 273 -5.88 2.63 10.41
N LYS A 274 -4.74 2.23 10.99
CA LYS A 274 -4.39 0.83 11.30
C LYS A 274 -4.47 -0.08 10.07
N LEU A 275 -3.76 0.30 9.02
CA LEU A 275 -3.61 -0.44 7.78
C LEU A 275 -2.18 -0.97 7.64
N PRO A 276 -1.96 -1.99 6.79
CA PRO A 276 -0.61 -2.49 6.51
C PRO A 276 0.34 -1.38 6.03
N ASN A 277 1.61 -1.42 6.44
CA ASN A 277 2.57 -0.46 5.92
C ASN A 277 2.96 -0.78 4.46
N GLU A 278 3.57 0.20 3.79
CA GLU A 278 3.98 0.11 2.38
C GLU A 278 4.95 -1.06 2.13
N GLN A 279 5.89 -1.30 3.06
CA GLN A 279 6.84 -2.40 2.94
C GLN A 279 6.15 -3.78 2.90
N LEU A 280 5.13 -3.98 3.73
CA LEU A 280 4.34 -5.22 3.73
C LEU A 280 3.59 -5.39 2.40
N ILE A 281 2.99 -4.31 1.89
CA ILE A 281 2.28 -4.31 0.60
C ILE A 281 3.24 -4.68 -0.53
N ASP A 282 4.42 -4.08 -0.57
CA ASP A 282 5.43 -4.33 -1.61
C ASP A 282 5.96 -5.77 -1.53
N ASN A 283 6.13 -6.33 -0.34
CA ASN A 283 6.48 -7.74 -0.17
C ASN A 283 5.42 -8.67 -0.76
N VAL A 284 4.13 -8.37 -0.52
CA VAL A 284 3.02 -9.15 -1.09
C VAL A 284 2.99 -9.02 -2.61
N ILE A 285 3.11 -7.80 -3.16
CA ILE A 285 3.17 -7.57 -4.61
C ILE A 285 4.30 -8.37 -5.25
N LYS A 286 5.50 -8.34 -4.64
CA LYS A 286 6.67 -9.08 -5.14
C LYS A 286 6.42 -10.58 -5.17
N GLU A 287 5.83 -11.15 -4.12
CA GLU A 287 5.54 -12.57 -4.05
C GLU A 287 4.41 -12.99 -5.01
N VAL A 288 3.41 -12.13 -5.21
CA VAL A 288 2.33 -12.34 -6.19
C VAL A 288 2.89 -12.36 -7.61
N ARG A 289 3.75 -11.40 -7.98
CA ARG A 289 4.45 -11.42 -9.28
C ARG A 289 5.21 -12.73 -9.46
N ALA A 290 5.99 -13.13 -8.46
CA ALA A 290 6.74 -14.39 -8.50
C ALA A 290 5.82 -15.62 -8.61
N SER A 291 4.61 -15.59 -8.04
CA SER A 291 3.62 -16.66 -8.23
C SER A 291 3.12 -16.71 -9.67
N VAL A 292 2.81 -15.57 -10.28
CA VAL A 292 2.37 -15.47 -11.69
C VAL A 292 3.47 -16.01 -12.63
N SER A 293 4.72 -15.57 -12.48
CA SER A 293 5.83 -16.04 -13.32
C SER A 293 6.08 -17.55 -13.15
N ARG A 294 5.94 -18.08 -11.92
CA ARG A 294 6.02 -19.52 -11.64
C ARG A 294 4.88 -20.29 -12.29
N SER A 295 3.65 -19.77 -12.24
CA SER A 295 2.49 -20.38 -12.90
C SER A 295 2.71 -20.52 -14.41
N ASN A 296 3.19 -19.45 -15.07
CA ASN A 296 3.56 -19.50 -16.50
C ASN A 296 4.67 -20.53 -16.76
N SER A 297 5.71 -20.56 -15.92
CA SER A 297 6.82 -21.51 -16.05
C SER A 297 6.40 -22.97 -15.83
N ALA A 298 5.45 -23.22 -14.92
CA ALA A 298 4.89 -24.54 -14.66
C ALA A 298 4.02 -25.02 -15.84
N ALA A 299 3.20 -24.12 -16.40
CA ALA A 299 2.42 -24.39 -17.60
C ALA A 299 3.31 -24.71 -18.80
N ALA A 300 4.48 -24.07 -18.95
CA ALA A 300 5.46 -24.41 -19.98
C ALA A 300 6.01 -25.84 -19.84
N LYS A 301 6.00 -26.39 -18.63
CA LYS A 301 6.45 -27.77 -18.32
C LYS A 301 5.30 -28.78 -18.32
N GLY A 302 4.08 -28.38 -18.68
CA GLY A 302 2.90 -29.23 -18.66
C GLY A 302 2.40 -29.59 -17.25
N VAL A 303 2.82 -28.84 -16.22
CA VAL A 303 2.37 -29.05 -14.84
C VAL A 303 1.14 -28.19 -14.57
N PRO A 304 0.01 -28.76 -14.11
CA PRO A 304 -1.17 -27.98 -13.75
C PRO A 304 -0.85 -26.97 -12.63
N SER A 305 -1.21 -25.71 -12.85
CA SER A 305 -0.94 -24.64 -11.88
C SER A 305 -1.76 -24.77 -10.59
N SER A 306 -2.78 -25.64 -10.57
CA SER A 306 -3.64 -25.93 -9.40
C SER A 306 -2.97 -26.82 -8.35
N ILE A 307 -1.82 -27.42 -8.66
CA ILE A 307 -1.09 -28.35 -7.77
C ILE A 307 0.07 -27.65 -7.06
N ASP A 308 0.38 -26.39 -7.39
CA ASP A 308 1.52 -25.68 -6.82
C ASP A 308 1.18 -25.08 -5.43
N PRO A 309 1.56 -25.72 -4.30
CA PRO A 309 1.29 -25.16 -2.96
C PRO A 309 2.00 -23.82 -2.77
N GLU A 310 3.05 -23.61 -3.55
CA GLU A 310 3.93 -22.47 -3.56
C GLU A 310 3.25 -21.20 -4.12
N SER A 311 2.13 -21.37 -4.82
CA SER A 311 1.26 -20.32 -5.35
C SER A 311 -0.05 -20.14 -4.54
N SER A 312 -0.20 -20.85 -3.41
CA SER A 312 -1.36 -20.71 -2.55
C SER A 312 -1.34 -19.40 -1.76
N ALA A 313 -2.52 -18.90 -1.41
CA ALA A 313 -2.66 -17.72 -0.55
C ALA A 313 -1.92 -17.88 0.80
N TYR A 314 -2.00 -19.07 1.41
CA TYR A 314 -1.29 -19.35 2.66
C TYR A 314 0.23 -19.29 2.49
N ARG A 315 0.78 -19.79 1.37
CA ARG A 315 2.22 -19.65 1.11
C ARG A 315 2.64 -18.19 0.93
N ILE A 316 1.83 -17.37 0.24
CA ILE A 316 2.10 -15.92 0.13
C ILE A 316 2.09 -15.28 1.53
N ILE A 317 1.11 -15.61 2.36
CA ILE A 317 1.03 -15.14 3.75
C ILE A 317 2.29 -15.58 4.53
N SER A 318 2.68 -16.84 4.43
CA SER A 318 3.88 -17.37 5.08
C SER A 318 5.15 -16.63 4.66
N LYS A 319 5.34 -16.38 3.36
CA LYS A 319 6.57 -15.78 2.80
C LYS A 319 6.64 -14.26 2.95
N ALA A 320 5.56 -13.56 2.65
CA ALA A 320 5.55 -12.11 2.53
C ALA A 320 5.10 -11.41 3.83
N ILE A 321 4.31 -12.09 4.66
CA ILE A 321 3.69 -11.50 5.86
C ILE A 321 4.33 -12.08 7.13
N LEU A 322 4.27 -13.40 7.32
CA LEU A 322 4.68 -14.05 8.57
C LEU A 322 6.19 -14.17 8.70
N ASP A 323 6.89 -14.63 7.67
CA ASP A 323 8.33 -14.88 7.75
C ASP A 323 9.16 -13.64 8.11
N PRO A 324 8.95 -12.45 7.49
CA PRO A 324 9.72 -11.27 7.85
C PRO A 324 9.51 -10.86 9.32
N ALA A 325 8.27 -10.95 9.81
CA ALA A 325 7.93 -10.57 11.18
C ALA A 325 8.45 -11.59 12.20
N ILE A 326 8.20 -12.88 11.95
CA ILE A 326 8.47 -13.94 12.91
C ILE A 326 9.95 -14.36 12.90
N SER A 327 10.60 -14.38 11.73
CA SER A 327 12.05 -14.65 11.67
C SER A 327 12.84 -13.59 12.44
N ALA A 328 12.42 -12.32 12.43
CA ALA A 328 13.06 -11.27 13.22
C ALA A 328 12.92 -11.51 14.73
N ILE A 329 11.74 -11.94 15.19
CA ILE A 329 11.51 -12.34 16.59
C ILE A 329 12.39 -13.54 16.95
N CYS A 330 12.42 -14.55 16.10
CA CYS A 330 13.22 -15.76 16.30
C CYS A 330 14.73 -15.44 16.35
N GLN A 331 15.24 -14.61 15.43
CA GLN A 331 16.63 -14.16 15.41
C GLN A 331 17.00 -13.41 16.70
N LYS A 332 16.16 -12.48 17.17
CA LYS A 332 16.39 -11.80 18.46
C LYS A 332 16.43 -12.79 19.63
N LYS A 333 15.52 -13.78 19.65
CA LYS A 333 15.54 -14.85 20.66
C LYS A 333 16.83 -15.67 20.59
N VAL A 334 17.28 -16.05 19.41
CA VAL A 334 18.57 -16.76 19.18
C VAL A 334 19.75 -15.93 19.68
N GLU A 335 19.83 -14.66 19.29
CA GLU A 335 20.91 -13.75 19.69
C GLU A 335 20.94 -13.56 21.20
N SER A 336 19.78 -13.35 21.84
CA SER A 336 19.68 -13.17 23.29
C SER A 336 20.18 -14.40 24.06
N LYS A 337 19.74 -15.61 23.67
CA LYS A 337 20.20 -16.88 24.25
C LYS A 337 21.71 -17.08 24.05
N THR A 338 22.23 -16.70 22.88
CA THR A 338 23.66 -16.80 22.57
C THR A 338 24.51 -15.83 23.40
N ARG A 339 23.96 -14.64 23.72
CA ARG A 339 24.65 -13.58 24.49
C ARG A 339 24.55 -13.76 26.00
N SER A 340 23.48 -14.36 26.51
CA SER A 340 23.37 -14.68 27.94
C SER A 340 24.43 -15.72 28.31
N ASN A 341 25.37 -15.35 29.19
CA ASN A 341 26.48 -16.20 29.66
C ASN A 341 26.04 -17.55 30.28
N SER A 342 24.74 -17.83 30.43
CA SER A 342 24.20 -19.17 30.66
C SER A 342 24.50 -20.17 29.53
N TYR A 343 25.07 -19.70 28.41
CA TYR A 343 25.64 -20.49 27.32
C TYR A 343 27.17 -20.62 27.36
N ARG A 344 27.81 -20.28 28.49
CA ARG A 344 29.20 -20.64 28.80
C ARG A 344 29.20 -21.55 30.03
N GLU A 345 29.50 -22.83 29.83
CA GLU A 345 29.88 -23.75 30.92
C GLU A 345 31.28 -24.32 30.71
N ASN A 346 31.90 -24.58 31.86
CA ASN A 346 33.33 -24.63 32.11
C ASN A 346 34.10 -25.83 31.53
N ASN A 347 33.49 -26.76 30.78
CA ASN A 347 34.12 -28.06 30.46
C ASN A 347 33.97 -28.57 29.00
N GLY A 348 33.91 -27.69 28.00
CA GLY A 348 34.33 -28.06 26.63
C GLY A 348 33.39 -28.91 25.75
N GLU A 349 32.18 -29.28 26.17
CA GLU A 349 31.22 -30.01 25.30
C GLU A 349 30.10 -29.12 24.73
N LYS A 350 29.88 -29.34 23.41
CA LYS A 350 29.08 -28.63 22.39
C LYS A 350 28.03 -27.59 22.84
N LYS A 351 28.21 -26.38 22.28
CA LYS A 351 27.20 -25.31 22.18
C LYS A 351 25.94 -25.82 21.48
N LYS A 352 24.74 -25.46 21.96
CA LYS A 352 23.55 -25.61 21.09
C LYS A 352 23.76 -24.77 19.85
N SER A 353 23.73 -25.41 18.69
CA SER A 353 23.86 -24.74 17.41
C SER A 353 22.65 -23.82 17.17
N THR A 354 22.80 -22.78 16.35
CA THR A 354 21.67 -21.94 15.89
C THR A 354 20.49 -22.79 15.42
N VAL A 355 20.79 -23.93 14.79
CA VAL A 355 19.82 -24.94 14.34
C VAL A 355 19.03 -25.53 15.51
N GLU A 356 19.66 -25.84 16.64
CA GLU A 356 18.96 -26.37 17.83
C GLU A 356 18.02 -25.31 18.43
N ILE A 357 18.41 -24.04 18.47
CA ILE A 357 17.52 -22.97 18.95
C ILE A 357 16.34 -22.75 17.98
N GLN A 358 16.56 -22.88 16.68
CA GLN A 358 15.49 -22.82 15.68
C GLN A 358 14.55 -24.03 15.76
N LYS A 359 15.08 -25.22 16.05
CA LYS A 359 14.26 -26.40 16.37
C LYS A 359 13.45 -26.16 17.64
N GLU A 360 14.07 -25.60 18.68
CA GLU A 360 13.38 -25.22 19.92
C GLU A 360 12.22 -24.25 19.67
N TYR A 361 12.38 -23.33 18.72
CA TYR A 361 11.33 -22.39 18.35
C TYR A 361 10.13 -23.07 17.69
N LEU A 362 10.39 -24.13 16.91
CA LEU A 362 9.36 -25.01 16.35
C LEU A 362 8.84 -26.04 17.36
N MET A 363 9.42 -26.18 18.55
CA MET A 363 9.01 -27.21 19.50
C MET A 363 7.52 -27.05 19.78
N ILE A 364 6.81 -28.02 19.26
CA ILE A 364 5.51 -28.39 19.71
C ILE A 364 5.77 -29.13 21.02
N ASP A 365 5.08 -28.71 22.09
CA ASP A 365 5.22 -29.32 23.41
C ASP A 365 4.97 -30.84 23.34
N GLU A 366 5.23 -31.58 24.41
CA GLU A 366 5.01 -33.05 24.50
C GLU A 366 3.59 -33.51 24.06
N THR A 367 2.66 -32.57 23.90
CA THR A 367 1.29 -32.71 23.40
C THR A 367 1.18 -32.96 21.89
N LEU A 368 2.24 -32.78 21.10
CA LEU A 368 2.22 -32.84 19.63
C LEU A 368 1.19 -31.88 18.99
N ASP A 369 0.76 -30.85 19.72
CA ASP A 369 -0.22 -29.84 19.27
C ASP A 369 0.42 -28.50 18.85
N LEU A 370 0.30 -28.19 17.55
CA LEU A 370 0.75 -26.91 16.99
C LEU A 370 0.18 -25.71 17.77
N LYS A 371 -1.07 -25.75 18.25
CA LYS A 371 -1.67 -24.62 18.98
C LYS A 371 -0.96 -24.29 20.29
N SER A 372 -0.29 -25.26 20.89
CA SER A 372 0.51 -25.06 22.11
C SER A 372 1.87 -24.39 21.84
N SER A 373 2.37 -24.47 20.60
CA SER A 373 3.71 -24.04 20.22
C SER A 373 3.93 -22.53 20.26
N GLN A 374 5.19 -22.11 20.40
CA GLN A 374 5.55 -20.69 20.36
C GLN A 374 5.32 -20.09 18.95
N ILE A 375 5.58 -20.85 17.89
CA ILE A 375 5.33 -20.40 16.51
C ILE A 375 3.86 -20.06 16.29
N TYR A 376 2.93 -20.89 16.79
CA TYR A 376 1.50 -20.60 16.69
C TYR A 376 1.13 -19.33 17.46
N LYS A 377 1.65 -19.15 18.68
CA LYS A 377 1.40 -17.94 19.48
C LYS A 377 1.92 -16.69 18.78
N ASP A 378 3.12 -16.74 18.21
CA ASP A 378 3.72 -15.60 17.51
C ASP A 378 2.96 -15.30 16.19
N VAL A 379 2.53 -16.32 15.44
CA VAL A 379 1.62 -16.16 14.27
C VAL A 379 0.30 -15.52 14.69
N LYS A 380 -0.36 -16.07 15.71
CA LYS A 380 -1.64 -15.56 16.21
C LYS A 380 -1.55 -14.09 16.62
N ASN A 381 -0.55 -13.75 17.44
CA ASN A 381 -0.36 -12.39 17.92
C ASN A 381 -0.10 -11.41 16.77
N TYR A 382 0.74 -11.80 15.81
CA TYR A 382 1.04 -10.93 14.68
C TYR A 382 -0.16 -10.75 13.75
N LEU A 383 -0.87 -11.83 13.40
CA LEU A 383 -2.06 -11.74 12.55
C LEU A 383 -3.17 -10.91 13.20
N LEU A 384 -3.43 -11.10 14.50
CA LEU A 384 -4.42 -10.31 15.24
C LEU A 384 -4.01 -8.85 15.42
N SER A 385 -2.71 -8.54 15.40
CA SER A 385 -2.23 -7.15 15.39
C SER A 385 -2.52 -6.42 14.08
N ILE A 386 -2.70 -7.17 12.98
CA ILE A 386 -3.06 -6.63 11.66
C ILE A 386 -4.58 -6.59 11.49
N ASN A 387 -5.25 -7.71 11.81
CA ASN A 387 -6.70 -7.85 11.70
C ASN A 387 -7.25 -8.57 12.93
N GLU A 388 -7.89 -7.81 13.83
CA GLU A 388 -8.48 -8.34 15.06
C GLU A 388 -9.69 -9.27 14.82
N ASN A 389 -10.28 -9.25 13.63
CA ASN A 389 -11.50 -10.00 13.29
C ASN A 389 -11.23 -11.40 12.70
N LEU A 390 -9.98 -11.87 12.74
CA LEU A 390 -9.63 -13.19 12.22
C LEU A 390 -10.18 -14.30 13.11
N THR A 391 -10.74 -15.33 12.47
CA THR A 391 -11.23 -16.50 13.17
C THR A 391 -10.09 -17.43 13.58
N GLU A 392 -10.36 -18.31 14.54
CA GLU A 392 -9.42 -19.34 14.97
C GLU A 392 -8.99 -20.27 13.81
N ASP A 393 -9.88 -20.52 12.84
CA ASP A 393 -9.59 -21.35 11.66
C ASP A 393 -8.67 -20.63 10.68
N ASP A 394 -8.81 -19.30 10.53
CA ASP A 394 -7.91 -18.49 9.71
C ASP A 394 -6.48 -18.52 10.27
N ILE A 395 -6.36 -18.29 11.57
CA ILE A 395 -5.09 -18.32 12.29
C ILE A 395 -4.46 -19.72 12.21
N THR A 396 -5.25 -20.77 12.45
CA THR A 396 -4.76 -22.16 12.41
C THR A 396 -4.27 -22.53 11.02
N SER A 397 -4.98 -22.15 9.97
CA SER A 397 -4.57 -22.44 8.58
C SER A 397 -3.26 -21.73 8.22
N CYS A 398 -3.10 -20.47 8.61
CA CYS A 398 -1.87 -19.72 8.40
C CYS A 398 -0.70 -20.30 9.20
N ALA A 399 -0.92 -20.67 10.46
CA ALA A 399 0.11 -21.25 11.33
C ALA A 399 0.59 -22.62 10.81
N LYS A 400 -0.33 -23.44 10.29
CA LYS A 400 0.00 -24.73 9.68
C LYS A 400 0.90 -24.58 8.46
N ASP A 401 0.55 -23.71 7.52
CA ASP A 401 1.42 -23.47 6.36
C ASP A 401 2.75 -22.83 6.76
N TYR A 402 2.74 -21.88 7.70
CA TYR A 402 3.98 -21.23 8.15
C TYR A 402 4.92 -22.21 8.86
N TYR A 403 4.40 -23.15 9.65
CA TYR A 403 5.18 -24.23 10.25
C TYR A 403 5.93 -25.06 9.19
N GLU A 404 5.21 -25.50 8.16
CA GLU A 404 5.77 -26.25 7.03
C GLU A 404 6.84 -25.43 6.30
N PHE A 405 6.50 -24.18 5.95
CA PHE A 405 7.40 -23.26 5.26
C PHE A 405 8.68 -23.01 6.05
N PHE A 406 8.59 -22.72 7.35
CA PHE A 406 9.74 -22.45 8.20
C PHE A 406 10.64 -23.68 8.35
N ARG A 407 10.03 -24.88 8.52
CA ARG A 407 10.76 -26.15 8.57
C ARG A 407 11.53 -26.39 7.27
N GLU A 408 10.87 -26.24 6.13
CA GLU A 408 11.44 -26.46 4.79
C GLU A 408 12.58 -25.48 4.50
N LYS A 409 12.33 -24.18 4.70
CA LYS A 409 13.29 -23.09 4.45
C LYS A 409 14.60 -23.30 5.20
N LEU A 410 14.51 -23.74 6.46
CA LEU A 410 15.67 -23.94 7.33
C LEU A 410 16.20 -25.38 7.32
N LYS A 411 15.61 -26.28 6.51
CA LYS A 411 15.96 -27.71 6.45
C LYS A 411 15.99 -28.36 7.84
N LEU A 412 15.02 -28.01 8.70
CA LEU A 412 14.98 -28.48 10.07
C LEU A 412 14.53 -29.94 10.11
N ASN A 413 15.33 -30.80 10.74
CA ASN A 413 14.96 -32.17 11.03
C ASN A 413 14.02 -32.23 12.26
N VAL A 414 12.76 -31.83 12.07
CA VAL A 414 11.62 -31.93 13.00
C VAL A 414 10.44 -32.57 12.27
N SER A 415 9.46 -33.10 13.00
CA SER A 415 8.31 -33.79 12.41
C SER A 415 7.52 -32.89 11.46
N SER A 416 7.03 -33.44 10.35
CA SER A 416 6.11 -32.72 9.49
C SER A 416 4.73 -32.56 10.13
N LEU A 417 3.95 -31.57 9.70
CA LEU A 417 2.57 -31.38 10.14
C LEU A 417 1.74 -32.65 9.91
N ALA A 418 1.92 -33.32 8.77
CA ALA A 418 1.26 -34.60 8.49
C ALA A 418 1.65 -35.69 9.52
N GLN A 419 2.92 -35.74 9.93
CA GLN A 419 3.35 -36.67 10.98
C GLN A 419 2.77 -36.29 12.35
N LEU A 420 2.71 -34.99 12.66
CA LEU A 420 2.15 -34.48 13.92
C LEU A 420 0.66 -34.82 14.01
N GLU A 421 -0.11 -34.54 12.97
CA GLU A 421 -1.54 -34.85 12.89
C GLU A 421 -1.80 -36.36 13.01
N TYR A 422 -0.98 -37.17 12.35
CA TYR A 422 -1.05 -38.63 12.47
C TYR A 422 -0.79 -39.12 13.90
N LEU A 423 0.25 -38.60 14.57
CA LEU A 423 0.58 -38.95 15.94
C LEU A 423 -0.47 -38.47 16.94
N GLN A 424 -1.05 -37.28 16.73
CA GLN A 424 -2.17 -36.79 17.54
C GLN A 424 -3.41 -37.70 17.42
N LEU A 425 -3.70 -38.16 16.21
CA LEU A 425 -4.81 -39.09 15.96
C LEU A 425 -4.57 -40.44 16.64
N LEU A 426 -3.34 -40.97 16.57
CA LEU A 426 -2.93 -42.18 17.28
C LEU A 426 -3.12 -42.04 18.79
N ASN A 427 -2.64 -40.95 19.40
CA ASN A 427 -2.76 -40.72 20.83
C ASN A 427 -4.22 -40.52 21.28
N SER A 428 -5.03 -39.84 20.48
CA SER A 428 -6.48 -39.69 20.75
C SER A 428 -7.20 -41.04 20.73
N ASN A 429 -6.87 -41.89 19.76
CA ASN A 429 -7.41 -43.25 19.66
C ASN A 429 -6.91 -44.16 20.78
N HIS A 430 -5.65 -44.00 21.21
CA HIS A 430 -5.09 -44.77 22.32
C HIS A 430 -5.77 -44.41 23.66
N ASN A 431 -6.01 -43.13 23.91
CA ASN A 431 -6.75 -42.65 25.08
C ASN A 431 -8.23 -43.06 25.05
N HIS A 432 -8.86 -43.10 23.87
CA HIS A 432 -10.22 -43.63 23.72
C HIS A 432 -10.30 -45.15 24.00
N ASN A 433 -9.32 -45.93 23.56
CA ASN A 433 -9.26 -47.37 23.84
C ASN A 433 -8.92 -47.68 25.31
N HIS A 434 -8.08 -46.86 25.97
CA HIS A 434 -7.82 -47.01 27.40
C HIS A 434 -9.05 -46.69 28.26
N ASN A 435 -9.88 -45.73 27.85
CA ASN A 435 -11.14 -45.43 28.54
C ASN A 435 -12.26 -46.45 28.27
N LYS A 436 -12.22 -47.20 27.16
CA LYS A 436 -13.12 -48.36 26.96
C LYS A 436 -12.70 -49.58 27.78
N ASN A 437 -11.40 -49.81 27.95
CA ASN A 437 -10.90 -50.95 28.74
C ASN A 437 -11.00 -50.78 30.27
N LYS A 438 -11.34 -49.58 30.77
CA LYS A 438 -11.63 -49.37 32.21
C LYS A 438 -13.07 -49.69 32.63
N ARG A 439 -13.99 -50.02 31.70
CA ARG A 439 -15.40 -50.32 32.02
C ARG A 439 -15.81 -51.80 32.02
N ASN A 440 -14.92 -52.72 31.62
CA ASN A 440 -15.18 -54.15 31.73
C ASN A 440 -14.29 -54.77 32.82
N GLY A 441 -14.55 -54.38 34.06
CA GLY A 441 -14.10 -55.17 35.21
C GLY A 441 -14.88 -56.48 35.23
N ILE A 442 -14.23 -57.57 34.85
CA ILE A 442 -14.72 -58.92 35.09
C ILE A 442 -14.70 -59.13 36.62
N VAL A 443 -15.88 -59.19 37.23
CA VAL A 443 -16.06 -59.68 38.60
C VAL A 443 -16.04 -61.20 38.53
N PHE A 444 -15.06 -61.84 39.18
CA PHE A 444 -15.14 -63.26 39.52
C PHE A 444 -15.77 -63.37 40.90
N ASP A 445 -17.01 -63.87 40.96
CA ASP A 445 -17.64 -64.28 42.21
C ASP A 445 -16.95 -65.53 42.77
N ARG A 446 -16.77 -65.55 44.10
CA ARG A 446 -16.37 -66.71 44.89
C ARG A 446 -17.59 -67.36 45.54
#